data_AF-A0ABD4WWR3-F1
#
_entry.id   AF-A0ABD4WWR3-F1
#
_cell.length_a   1.000
_cell.length_b   1.000
_cell.length_c   1.000
_cell.angle_alpha   90.00
_cell.angle_beta   90.00
_cell.angle_gamma   90.00
#
_symmetry.space_group_name_H-M   'P 1'
#
loop_
_entity.id
_entity.type
_entity.pdbx_description
1 polymer ?
#
loop_
_entity_poly.entity_id
_entity_poly.type
_entity_poly.pdbx_seq_one_letter_code
_entity_poly.pdbx_strand_id
1 'polypeptide(L)' 'MLWWKNPKRSKFGKWLDSEGIQQTDFATKSKVSRNTVWKLCNDKNYIPSAYILKKVMNTVSKIDNDKHPKDFFDI' A
#
# COMPACT_ATOMS: atom_id res chain seq x y z
N MET A 1 -1.48 -14.27 14.36
CA MET A 1 -2.63 -13.35 14.54
C MET A 1 -3.28 -13.13 13.20
N LEU A 2 -4.60 -13.22 13.12
CA LEU A 2 -5.38 -13.17 11.88
C LEU A 2 -5.63 -11.70 11.48
N TRP A 3 -4.66 -11.08 10.78
CA TRP A 3 -4.69 -9.64 10.38
C TRP A 3 -5.72 -9.30 9.29
N TRP A 4 -6.36 -10.30 8.66
CA TRP A 4 -7.31 -10.14 7.55
C TRP A 4 -8.67 -9.51 7.93
N LYS A 5 -9.02 -9.46 9.22
CA LYS A 5 -10.29 -8.89 9.71
C LYS A 5 -10.17 -7.51 10.35
N ASN A 6 -9.12 -6.73 10.07
CA ASN A 6 -9.05 -5.35 10.59
C ASN A 6 -9.92 -4.39 9.73
N PRO A 7 -11.08 -3.90 10.23
CA PRO A 7 -11.99 -3.06 9.46
C PRO A 7 -11.40 -1.69 9.09
N LYS A 8 -10.28 -1.33 9.73
CA LYS A 8 -9.56 -0.07 9.49
C LYS A 8 -8.60 -0.13 8.30
N ARG A 9 -8.30 -1.31 7.73
CA ARG A 9 -7.37 -1.40 6.58
C ARG A 9 -7.92 -0.69 5.35
N SER A 10 -7.05 0.06 4.67
CA SER A 10 -7.33 0.66 3.36
C SER A 10 -7.39 -0.40 2.26
N LYS A 11 -7.79 -0.02 1.05
CA LYS A 11 -7.74 -0.90 -0.14
C LYS A 11 -6.31 -1.41 -0.35
N PHE A 12 -5.32 -0.52 -0.29
CA PHE A 12 -3.90 -0.86 -0.37
C PHE A 12 -3.45 -1.81 0.75
N GLY A 13 -3.84 -1.54 2.00
CA GLY A 13 -3.45 -2.37 3.14
C GLY A 13 -3.99 -3.79 3.05
N LYS A 14 -5.25 -3.94 2.60
CA LYS A 14 -5.87 -5.26 2.36
C LYS A 14 -5.16 -6.04 1.27
N TRP A 15 -4.83 -5.37 0.16
CA TRP A 15 -4.07 -5.99 -0.93
C TRP A 15 -2.67 -6.41 -0.45
N LEU A 16 -1.97 -5.55 0.27
CA LEU A 16 -0.64 -5.89 0.78
C LEU A 16 -0.67 -7.10 1.72
N ASP A 17 -1.72 -7.21 2.54
CA ASP A 17 -1.95 -8.38 3.39
C ASP A 17 -2.29 -9.64 2.58
N SER A 18 -3.06 -9.53 1.49
CA SER A 18 -3.39 -10.68 0.63
C SER A 18 -2.16 -11.21 -0.12
N GLU A 19 -1.23 -10.34 -0.49
CA GLU A 19 0.06 -10.73 -1.06
C GLU A 19 1.04 -11.30 -0.01
N GLY A 20 0.68 -11.29 1.29
CA GLY A 20 1.54 -11.76 2.37
C GLY A 20 2.79 -10.88 2.60
N ILE A 21 2.77 -9.62 2.17
CA ILE A 21 3.92 -8.72 2.22
C ILE A 21 3.90 -7.88 3.49
N GLN A 22 5.02 -7.87 4.23
CA GLN A 22 5.14 -7.02 5.40
C GLN A 22 5.28 -5.54 5.00
N GLN A 23 4.64 -4.64 5.76
CA GLN A 23 4.72 -3.18 5.55
C GLN A 23 6.16 -2.66 5.60
N THR A 24 7.00 -3.24 6.46
CA THR A 24 8.43 -2.92 6.59
C THR A 24 9.22 -3.30 5.34
N ASP A 25 8.90 -4.44 4.74
CA ASP A 25 9.57 -4.92 3.52
C ASP A 25 9.14 -4.08 2.32
N PHE A 26 7.85 -3.77 2.23
CA PHE A 26 7.33 -2.87 1.20
C PHE A 26 7.95 -1.48 1.31
N ALA A 27 8.06 -0.92 2.51
CA ALA A 27 8.69 0.38 2.75
C ALA A 27 10.16 0.39 2.25
N THR A 28 10.90 -0.68 2.55
CA THR A 28 12.29 -0.84 2.12
C THR A 28 12.41 -0.94 0.60
N LYS A 29 11.60 -1.79 -0.04
CA LYS A 29 11.59 -1.98 -1.51
C LYS A 29 11.17 -0.73 -2.27
N SER A 30 10.15 -0.03 -1.77
CA SER A 30 9.60 1.18 -2.40
C SER A 30 10.38 2.46 -2.11
N LYS A 31 11.34 2.42 -1.17
CA LYS A 31 12.07 3.61 -0.67
C LYS A 31 11.09 4.70 -0.20
N VAL A 32 10.03 4.27 0.48
CA VAL A 32 9.02 5.10 1.13
C VAL A 32 9.14 4.89 2.63
N SER A 33 8.95 5.96 3.43
CA SER A 33 9.09 5.85 4.88
C SER A 33 8.10 4.84 5.46
N ARG A 34 8.50 4.11 6.50
CA ARG A 34 7.61 3.16 7.21
C ARG A 34 6.33 3.83 7.70
N ASN A 35 6.43 5.08 8.17
CA ASN A 35 5.28 5.85 8.62
C ASN A 35 4.30 6.13 7.47
N THR A 36 4.81 6.48 6.29
CA THR A 36 3.97 6.67 5.09
C THR A 36 3.31 5.37 4.66
N VAL A 37 4.03 4.24 4.64
CA VAL A 37 3.43 2.93 4.33
C VAL A 37 2.38 2.54 5.36
N TRP A 38 2.62 2.82 6.64
CA TRP A 38 1.64 2.60 7.69
C TRP A 38 0.36 3.42 7.45
N LYS A 39 0.47 4.70 7.06
CA LYS A 39 -0.68 5.52 6.66
C LYS A 39 -1.38 4.92 5.44
N LEU A 40 -0.63 4.58 4.39
CA LEU A 40 -1.17 3.95 3.18
C LEU A 40 -2.00 2.70 3.49
N CYS A 41 -1.61 1.90 4.49
CA CYS A 41 -2.31 0.66 4.81
C CYS A 41 -3.48 0.82 5.79
N ASN A 42 -3.52 1.89 6.60
CA ASN A 42 -4.46 2.02 7.72
C ASN A 42 -5.38 3.25 7.63
N ASP A 43 -5.07 4.21 6.76
CA ASP A 43 -5.91 5.37 6.50
C ASP A 43 -6.55 5.23 5.12
N LYS A 44 -7.88 5.15 5.09
CA LYS A 44 -8.67 4.96 3.86
C LYS A 44 -8.73 6.23 3.01
N ASN A 45 -8.55 7.39 3.64
CA ASN A 45 -8.67 8.69 3.00
C ASN A 45 -7.29 9.28 2.67
N TYR A 46 -6.21 8.58 3.02
CA TYR A 46 -4.87 9.05 2.73
C TYR A 46 -4.55 8.94 1.23
N ILE A 47 -4.49 10.09 0.58
CA ILE A 47 -4.01 10.21 -0.80
C ILE A 47 -2.53 10.60 -0.76
N PRO A 48 -1.61 9.74 -1.26
CA PRO A 48 -0.20 10.08 -1.32
C PRO A 48 0.07 11.20 -2.33
N SER A 49 1.13 11.98 -2.11
CA SER A 49 1.61 12.93 -3.12
C SER A 49 2.05 12.21 -4.39
N ALA A 50 2.04 12.89 -5.54
CA ALA A 50 2.41 12.30 -6.83
C ALA A 50 3.77 11.59 -6.82
N TYR A 51 4.76 12.13 -6.09
CA TYR A 51 6.09 11.52 -5.93
C TYR A 51 6.03 10.18 -5.18
N ILE A 52 5.28 10.12 -4.07
CA ILE A 52 5.11 8.89 -3.28
C ILE A 52 4.27 7.88 -4.07
N LEU A 53 3.18 8.34 -4.70
CA LEU A 53 2.34 7.49 -5.53
C LEU A 53 3.16 6.78 -6.62
N LYS A 54 4.03 7.51 -7.33
CA LYS A 54 4.92 6.93 -8.33
C LYS A 54 5.81 5.84 -7.76
N LYS A 55 6.43 6.05 -6.59
CA LYS A 55 7.27 5.04 -5.93
C LYS A 55 6.49 3.80 -5.51
N VAL A 56 5.33 4.01 -4.91
CA VAL A 56 4.42 2.94 -4.48
C VAL A 56 4.03 2.11 -5.70
N MET A 57 3.49 2.75 -6.75
CA MET A 57 2.99 2.04 -7.93
C MET A 57 4.09 1.35 -8.74
N ASN A 58 5.30 1.94 -8.81
CA ASN A 58 6.47 1.26 -9.40
C ASN A 58 6.89 -0.01 -8.63
N THR A 59 6.57 -0.09 -7.35
CA THR A 59 6.83 -1.27 -6.52
C THR A 59 5.69 -2.26 -6.63
N VAL A 60 4.46 -1.77 -6.64
CA VAL A 60 3.25 -2.57 -6.87
C VAL A 60 3.33 -3.30 -8.20
N SER A 61 3.66 -2.62 -9.30
CA SER A 61 3.72 -3.27 -10.63
C SER A 61 4.73 -4.41 -10.70
N LYS A 62 5.81 -4.37 -9.90
CA LYS A 62 6.78 -5.46 -9.81
C LYS A 62 6.24 -6.69 -9.07
N ILE A 63 5.19 -6.52 -8.27
CA ILE A 63 4.52 -7.57 -7.50
C ILE A 63 3.32 -8.07 -8.30
N ASP A 64 2.43 -7.15 -8.70
CA ASP A 64 1.22 -7.39 -9.48
C ASP A 64 1.07 -6.28 -10.53
N ASN A 65 1.23 -6.64 -11.80
CA ASN A 65 1.16 -5.70 -12.94
C ASN A 65 -0.28 -5.29 -13.31
N ASP A 66 -1.29 -5.99 -12.80
CA ASP A 66 -2.71 -5.70 -13.07
C ASP A 66 -3.22 -4.54 -12.20
N LYS A 67 -2.48 -4.17 -11.15
CA LYS A 67 -2.92 -3.16 -10.19
C LYS A 67 -2.62 -1.74 -10.64
N HIS A 68 -3.65 -0.91 -10.61
CA HIS A 68 -3.64 0.48 -10.98
C HIS A 68 -3.84 1.39 -9.77
N PRO A 69 -3.44 2.68 -9.85
CA PRO A 69 -3.59 3.62 -8.74
C PRO A 69 -5.03 3.73 -8.21
N LYS A 70 -6.02 3.65 -9.11
CA LYS A 70 -7.45 3.77 -8.79
C LYS A 70 -8.00 2.58 -8.00
N ASP A 71 -7.29 1.45 -8.00
CA ASP A 71 -7.65 0.29 -7.21
C ASP A 71 -7.37 0.52 -5.72
N PHE A 72 -6.49 1.46 -5.40
CA PHE A 72 -6.03 1.73 -4.04
C PHE A 72 -6.46 3.09 -3.49
N PHE A 73 -6.46 4.11 -4.36
CA PHE A 73 -6.66 5.51 -3.98
C PHE A 73 -7.82 6.08 -4.78
N ASP A 74 -8.67 6.87 -4.12
CA ASP A 74 -9.81 7.52 -4.77
C ASP A 74 -9.32 8.80 -5.49
N ILE A 75 -8.70 8.62 -6.67
CA ILE A 75 -8.10 9.66 -7.54
C ILE A 75 -8.61 9.62 -8.99
#